data_AF-D7M9C4-F1
#
_entry.id   AF-D7M9C4-F1
#
_cell.length_a   1.000
_cell.length_b   1.000
_cell.length_c   1.000
_cell.angle_alpha   90.00
_cell.angle_beta   90.00
_cell.angle_gamma   90.00
#
_symmetry.space_group_name_H-M   'P 1'
#
loop_
_entity.id
_entity.type
_entity.pdbx_description
1 polymer ?
#
loop_
_entity_poly.entity_id
_entity_poly.type
_entity_poly.pdbx_seq_one_letter_code
_entity_poly.pdbx_strand_id
1 'polypeptide(L)'
;MVNYVLKITADLENLTNLQPSGGCDDSNFPYLFKLKCERCGEVTPKETCVTLNETFTPPGGRGTCHLVQKCKFCGREGNVTMIPGKGRPLTLEDSEAGEHAPLMVFDCRGYEPIDFGFGGYWKAEAGSGTKFDDIDLSSGEEFTEYDEKGECPVMISNFRASFSVTK
;
A
#
# COMPACT_ATOMS: atom_id res chain seq x y z
N MET A 1 17.93 -4.29 10.37
CA MET A 1 16.62 -3.60 10.47
C MET A 1 16.59 -2.68 9.27
N VAL A 2 15.63 -2.88 8.38
CA VAL A 2 15.55 -2.12 7.13
C VAL A 2 14.13 -1.63 7.01
N ASN A 3 13.99 -0.32 6.86
CA ASN A 3 12.71 0.33 6.70
C ASN A 3 12.44 0.47 5.20
N TYR A 4 11.31 -0.06 4.75
CA TYR A 4 10.84 0.04 3.37
C TYR A 4 9.68 1.03 3.32
N VAL A 5 9.79 2.05 2.48
CA VAL A 5 8.69 2.96 2.14
C VAL A 5 7.97 2.38 0.93
N LEU A 6 6.71 2.01 1.12
CA LEU A 6 5.79 1.76 0.02
C LEU A 6 5.36 3.10 -0.56
N LYS A 7 5.55 3.27 -1.87
CA LYS A 7 5.06 4.43 -2.60
C LYS A 7 4.14 3.98 -3.73
N ILE A 8 3.11 4.76 -3.99
CA ILE A 8 2.16 4.54 -5.08
C ILE A 8 2.23 5.69 -6.09
N THR A 9 1.89 5.39 -7.33
CA THR A 9 1.62 6.35 -8.40
C THR A 9 0.46 5.82 -9.24
N ALA A 10 -0.23 6.69 -9.94
CA ALA A 10 -1.30 6.38 -10.88
C ALA A 10 -1.46 7.55 -11.85
N ASP A 11 -2.07 7.31 -13.00
CA ASP A 11 -2.53 8.36 -13.89
C ASP A 11 -3.93 8.78 -13.39
N LEU A 12 -4.06 10.03 -12.96
CA LEU A 12 -5.30 10.59 -12.44
C LEU A 12 -5.89 11.58 -13.44
N GLU A 13 -7.13 11.39 -13.84
CA GLU A 13 -7.87 12.35 -14.66
C GLU A 13 -8.99 12.97 -13.83
N ASN A 14 -8.93 14.29 -13.64
CA ASN A 14 -9.88 15.09 -12.84
C ASN A 14 -10.07 14.64 -11.38
N LEU A 15 -9.17 13.78 -10.88
CA LEU A 15 -9.15 13.27 -9.51
C LEU A 15 -7.86 13.66 -8.79
N THR A 16 -7.96 13.82 -7.48
CA THR A 16 -6.84 14.04 -6.56
C THR A 16 -7.07 13.27 -5.27
N ASN A 17 -6.08 13.29 -4.38
CA ASN A 17 -6.13 12.70 -3.05
C ASN A 17 -6.46 11.20 -3.02
N LEU A 18 -5.96 10.42 -3.98
CA LEU A 18 -6.10 8.96 -3.99
C LEU A 18 -5.40 8.33 -2.77
N GLN A 19 -6.14 7.58 -1.97
CA GLN A 19 -5.68 6.92 -0.74
C GLN A 19 -6.63 5.78 -0.32
N PRO A 20 -6.25 4.93 0.65
CA PRO A 20 -7.19 4.00 1.28
C PRO A 20 -8.47 4.68 1.78
N SER A 21 -9.60 3.98 1.76
CA SER A 21 -10.91 4.56 2.14
C SER A 21 -10.93 5.13 3.56
N GLY A 22 -10.29 4.49 4.54
CA GLY A 22 -10.09 5.04 5.89
C GLY A 22 -8.90 6.00 6.05
N GLY A 23 -8.19 6.32 4.96
CA GLY A 23 -6.94 7.09 4.96
C GLY A 23 -5.68 6.23 5.11
N CYS A 24 -4.49 6.82 4.91
CA CYS A 24 -3.22 6.06 4.92
C CYS A 24 -2.95 5.28 6.23
N ASP A 25 -3.48 5.76 7.35
CA ASP A 25 -3.36 5.12 8.67
C ASP A 25 -4.62 4.34 9.08
N ASP A 26 -5.48 3.95 8.13
CA ASP A 26 -6.63 3.09 8.40
C ASP A 26 -6.18 1.77 9.04
N SER A 27 -6.69 1.51 10.24
CA SER A 27 -6.36 0.32 11.02
C SER A 27 -6.69 -0.99 10.29
N ASN A 28 -7.71 -0.98 9.42
CA ASN A 28 -8.25 -2.16 8.78
C ASN A 28 -7.90 -2.29 7.29
N PHE A 29 -7.19 -1.32 6.70
CA PHE A 29 -6.83 -1.40 5.30
C PHE A 29 -5.86 -2.57 5.05
N PRO A 30 -6.16 -3.49 4.11
CA PRO A 30 -5.35 -4.66 3.86
C PRO A 30 -4.14 -4.30 2.98
N TYR A 31 -2.95 -4.25 3.57
CA TYR A 31 -1.73 -4.14 2.78
C TYR A 31 -1.35 -5.54 2.28
N LEU A 32 -1.54 -5.77 0.99
CA LEU A 32 -1.24 -7.03 0.31
C LEU A 32 0.10 -6.94 -0.38
N PHE A 33 1.07 -7.77 0.00
CA PHE A 33 2.37 -7.79 -0.67
C PHE A 33 2.99 -9.17 -0.78
N LYS A 34 3.85 -9.36 -1.79
CA LYS A 34 4.73 -10.53 -1.85
C LYS A 34 6.00 -10.25 -1.06
N LEU A 35 6.41 -11.23 -0.27
CA LEU A 35 7.62 -11.17 0.54
C LEU A 35 8.66 -12.12 0.00
N LYS A 36 9.90 -11.64 -0.11
CA LYS A 36 11.08 -12.44 -0.43
C LYS A 36 11.89 -12.71 0.82
N CYS A 37 12.20 -13.98 1.09
CA CYS A 37 13.03 -14.35 2.22
C CYS A 37 14.49 -13.91 2.00
N GLU A 38 15.02 -13.10 2.92
CA GLU A 38 16.40 -12.61 2.82
C GLU A 38 17.46 -13.72 2.99
N ARG A 39 17.09 -14.90 3.53
CA ARG A 39 18.06 -16.00 3.72
C ARG A 39 18.20 -16.87 2.48
N CYS A 40 17.08 -17.31 1.91
CA CYS A 40 17.08 -18.31 0.84
C CYS A 40 16.52 -17.79 -0.49
N GLY A 41 16.04 -16.55 -0.55
CA GLY A 41 15.47 -15.95 -1.76
C GLY A 41 14.05 -16.37 -2.10
N GLU A 42 13.44 -17.28 -1.32
CA GLU A 42 12.08 -17.77 -1.57
C GLU A 42 11.05 -16.65 -1.50
N VAL A 43 10.22 -16.53 -2.53
CA VAL A 43 9.10 -15.57 -2.60
C VAL A 43 7.82 -16.23 -2.11
N THR A 44 6.98 -15.50 -1.38
CA THR A 44 5.69 -16.03 -0.96
C THR A 44 4.83 -16.43 -2.16
N PRO A 45 4.20 -17.62 -2.16
CA PRO A 45 3.43 -18.11 -3.30
C PRO A 45 2.11 -17.35 -3.50
N LYS A 46 1.63 -16.67 -2.46
CA LYS A 46 0.48 -15.78 -2.47
C LYS A 46 0.87 -14.46 -1.80
N GLU A 47 0.08 -13.43 -2.02
CA GLU A 47 0.18 -12.19 -1.26
C GLU A 47 -0.06 -12.46 0.22
N THR A 48 0.73 -11.80 1.05
CA THR A 48 0.56 -11.78 2.49
C THR A 48 -0.18 -10.49 2.84
N CYS A 49 -1.29 -10.61 3.57
CA CYS A 49 -2.04 -9.49 4.09
C CYS A 49 -1.45 -9.04 5.43
N VAL A 50 -1.28 -7.73 5.60
CA VAL A 50 -0.90 -7.09 6.86
C VAL A 50 -1.79 -5.88 7.11
N THR A 51 -2.29 -5.73 8.33
CA THR A 51 -3.14 -4.61 8.75
C THR A 51 -2.57 -3.98 10.02
N LEU A 52 -2.91 -2.71 10.27
CA LEU A 52 -2.48 -1.98 11.47
C LEU A 52 -3.18 -2.49 12.75
N ASN A 53 -4.39 -3.05 12.62
CA ASN A 53 -5.19 -3.56 13.74
C ASN A 53 -4.64 -4.90 14.28
N GLU A 54 -4.01 -5.71 13.43
CA GLU A 54 -3.45 -6.99 13.84
C GLU A 54 -2.07 -6.81 14.49
N THR A 55 -1.90 -7.35 15.70
CA THR A 55 -0.65 -7.23 16.45
C THR A 55 -0.18 -8.58 17.02
N PHE A 56 1.13 -8.80 16.96
CA PHE A 56 1.79 -10.02 17.38
C PHE A 56 3.10 -9.72 18.11
N THR A 57 3.58 -10.68 18.91
CA THR A 57 4.91 -10.62 19.52
C THR A 57 5.96 -11.07 18.51
N PRO A 58 6.98 -10.25 18.21
CA PRO A 58 8.01 -10.62 17.23
C PRO A 58 8.92 -11.75 17.76
N PRO A 59 9.58 -12.51 16.86
CA PRO A 59 10.62 -13.46 17.24
C PRO A 59 11.69 -12.81 18.14
N GLY A 60 11.93 -13.39 19.31
CA GLY A 60 12.81 -12.82 20.35
C GLY A 60 12.11 -12.02 21.45
N GLY A 61 10.77 -11.89 21.41
CA GLY A 61 9.94 -11.63 22.59
C GLY A 61 9.84 -10.19 23.09
N ARG A 62 10.31 -9.18 22.33
CA ARG A 62 10.22 -7.76 22.74
C ARG A 62 9.61 -6.89 21.64
N GLY A 63 8.62 -6.09 22.01
CA GLY A 63 7.90 -5.17 21.13
C GLY A 63 6.63 -5.77 20.52
N THR A 64 6.01 -5.03 19.61
CA THR A 64 4.84 -5.42 18.83
C THR A 64 5.17 -5.34 17.35
N CYS A 65 4.61 -6.25 16.56
CA CYS A 65 4.69 -6.25 15.10
C CYS A 65 3.33 -6.61 14.51
N HIS A 66 3.15 -6.43 13.21
CA HIS A 66 1.85 -6.61 12.54
C HIS A 66 1.79 -7.90 11.71
N LEU A 67 2.93 -8.59 11.57
CA LEU A 67 3.03 -9.89 10.94
C LEU A 67 4.20 -10.66 11.55
N VAL A 68 3.99 -11.94 11.85
CA VAL A 68 5.07 -12.91 12.09
C VAL A 68 4.92 -14.04 11.08
N GLN A 69 5.98 -14.34 10.34
CA GLN A 69 5.94 -15.36 9.30
C GLN A 69 7.20 -16.23 9.33
N LYS A 70 7.01 -17.53 9.08
CA LYS A 70 8.09 -18.51 8.90
C LYS A 70 8.22 -18.89 7.43
N CYS A 71 9.44 -18.87 6.92
CA CYS A 71 9.75 -19.24 5.55
C CYS A 71 9.47 -20.74 5.36
N LYS A 72 8.58 -21.08 4.41
CA LYS A 72 8.21 -22.47 4.12
C LYS A 72 9.37 -23.31 3.59
N PHE A 73 10.38 -22.67 3.00
CA PHE A 73 11.56 -23.36 2.46
C PHE A 73 12.67 -23.55 3.51
N CYS A 74 13.23 -22.46 4.06
CA CYS A 74 14.40 -22.53 4.95
C CYS A 74 14.08 -22.46 6.46
N GLY A 75 12.81 -22.34 6.83
CA GLY A 75 12.36 -22.27 8.22
C GLY A 75 12.75 -20.98 8.97
N ARG A 76 13.35 -19.98 8.30
CA ARG A 76 13.67 -18.69 8.91
C ARG A 76 12.39 -17.98 9.35
N GLU A 77 12.37 -17.51 10.59
CA GLU A 77 11.32 -16.63 11.08
C GLU A 77 11.66 -15.17 10.80
N GLY A 78 10.63 -14.38 10.51
CA GLY A 78 10.71 -12.96 10.27
C GLY A 78 9.44 -12.26 10.71
N ASN A 79 9.47 -10.93 10.72
CA ASN A 79 8.33 -10.10 11.06
C ASN A 79 8.30 -8.82 10.24
N VAL A 80 7.12 -8.21 10.19
CA VAL A 80 6.88 -6.90 9.56
C VAL A 80 6.16 -6.02 10.57
N THR A 81 6.63 -4.79 10.74
CA THR A 81 6.00 -3.78 11.60
C THR A 81 5.65 -2.55 10.76
N MET A 82 4.36 -2.20 10.71
CA MET A 82 3.87 -0.97 10.09
C MET A 82 4.15 0.25 10.96
N ILE A 83 4.51 1.37 10.34
CA ILE A 83 4.85 2.63 11.00
C ILE A 83 3.89 3.71 10.46
N PRO A 84 2.77 3.99 11.18
CA PRO A 84 1.78 4.98 10.74
C PRO A 84 2.32 6.42 10.81
N GLY A 85 1.59 7.36 10.22
CA GLY A 85 1.92 8.79 10.20
C GLY A 85 3.03 9.16 9.21
N LYS A 86 3.34 8.27 8.26
CA LYS A 86 4.35 8.47 7.21
C LYS A 86 3.76 8.48 5.80
N GLY A 87 2.49 8.11 5.67
CA GLY A 87 1.76 8.13 4.40
C GLY A 87 1.12 9.47 4.11
N ARG A 88 0.84 9.73 2.84
CA ARG A 88 -0.05 10.80 2.37
C ARG A 88 -0.79 10.35 1.10
N PRO A 89 -1.92 10.99 0.76
CA PRO A 89 -2.61 10.74 -0.50
C PRO A 89 -1.73 11.06 -1.72
N LEU A 90 -1.98 10.36 -2.82
CA LEU A 90 -1.47 10.72 -4.14
C LEU A 90 -2.32 11.86 -4.71
N THR A 91 -1.71 13.00 -5.00
CA THR A 91 -2.40 14.16 -5.56
C THR A 91 -2.37 14.14 -7.09
N LEU A 92 -3.25 14.94 -7.71
CA LEU A 92 -3.19 15.18 -9.15
C LEU A 92 -1.82 15.75 -9.57
N GLU A 93 -1.27 16.67 -8.78
CA GLU A 93 0.06 17.26 -9.03
C GLU A 93 1.18 16.21 -9.01
N ASP A 94 1.13 15.26 -8.06
CA ASP A 94 2.08 14.14 -8.05
C ASP A 94 1.95 13.30 -9.33
N SER A 95 0.72 12.98 -9.73
CA SER A 95 0.42 12.18 -10.93
C SER A 95 0.96 12.87 -12.19
N GLU A 96 0.66 14.15 -12.38
CA GLU A 96 1.13 14.96 -13.52
C GLU A 96 2.65 15.11 -13.55
N ALA A 97 3.29 15.19 -12.37
CA ALA A 97 4.74 15.24 -12.24
C ALA A 97 5.42 13.86 -12.38
N GLY A 98 4.65 12.77 -12.42
CA GLY A 98 5.17 11.40 -12.39
C GLY A 98 5.84 11.04 -11.06
N GLU A 99 5.46 11.71 -9.98
CA GLU A 99 5.96 11.47 -8.64
C GLU A 99 5.21 10.33 -7.93
N HIS A 100 5.90 9.68 -7.00
CA HIS A 100 5.33 8.62 -6.19
C HIS A 100 5.04 9.11 -4.77
N ALA A 101 3.78 9.05 -4.36
CA ALA A 101 3.36 9.40 -3.01
C ALA A 101 3.69 8.27 -2.02
N PRO A 102 4.32 8.55 -0.86
CA PRO A 102 4.53 7.55 0.17
C PRO A 102 3.20 7.16 0.81
N LEU A 103 2.92 5.86 0.90
CA LEU A 103 1.67 5.33 1.45
C LEU A 103 1.83 4.78 2.87
N MET A 104 2.90 4.00 3.11
CA MET A 104 3.17 3.37 4.41
C MET A 104 4.65 3.02 4.54
N VAL A 105 5.15 2.95 5.77
CA VAL A 105 6.52 2.49 6.07
C VAL A 105 6.47 1.18 6.85
N PHE A 106 7.33 0.24 6.47
CA PHE A 106 7.44 -1.09 7.08
C PHE A 106 8.85 -1.32 7.61
N ASP A 107 9.01 -1.62 8.91
CA ASP A 107 10.23 -2.26 9.45
C ASP A 107 10.12 -3.77 9.20
N CYS A 108 10.95 -4.27 8.29
CA CYS A 108 10.97 -5.67 7.91
C CYS A 108 12.23 -6.36 8.45
N ARG A 109 12.04 -7.58 8.97
CA ARG A 109 13.13 -8.43 9.47
C ARG A 109 13.03 -9.83 8.87
N GLY A 110 14.03 -10.22 8.09
CA GLY A 110 14.09 -11.55 7.46
C GLY A 110 13.31 -11.68 6.16
N TYR A 111 12.59 -10.63 5.78
CA TYR A 111 11.83 -10.53 4.54
C TYR A 111 12.01 -9.15 3.90
N GLU A 112 11.97 -9.15 2.58
CA GLU A 112 11.96 -7.96 1.73
C GLU A 112 10.60 -7.92 1.00
N PRO A 113 9.81 -6.83 1.12
CA PRO A 113 8.62 -6.66 0.29
C PRO A 113 9.04 -6.31 -1.14
N ILE A 114 8.49 -7.04 -2.12
CA ILE A 114 8.92 -6.93 -3.52
C ILE A 114 7.80 -6.58 -4.49
N ASP A 115 6.55 -6.72 -4.08
CA ASP A 115 5.36 -6.50 -4.92
C ASP A 115 4.19 -6.11 -4.03
N PHE A 116 3.27 -5.30 -4.52
CA PHE A 116 2.12 -4.79 -3.77
C PHE A 116 0.86 -4.90 -4.62
N GLY A 117 -0.18 -5.49 -4.03
CA GLY A 117 -1.50 -5.60 -4.63
C GLY A 117 -2.38 -4.44 -4.20
N PHE A 118 -3.08 -3.82 -5.16
CA PHE A 118 -4.03 -2.72 -4.94
C PHE A 118 -5.40 -3.22 -4.45
N GLY A 119 -5.40 -4.21 -3.56
CA GLY A 119 -6.62 -4.69 -2.90
C GLY A 119 -7.19 -3.68 -1.90
N GLY A 120 -8.31 -4.06 -1.28
CA GLY A 120 -9.07 -3.18 -0.40
C GLY A 120 -9.81 -2.08 -1.17
N TYR A 121 -10.44 -1.17 -0.43
CA TYR A 121 -11.19 -0.06 -1.00
C TYR A 121 -10.41 1.25 -0.86
N TRP A 122 -10.47 2.03 -1.91
CA TRP A 122 -9.79 3.30 -2.05
C TRP A 122 -10.81 4.45 -2.12
N LYS A 123 -10.31 5.67 -1.99
CA LYS A 123 -11.08 6.87 -2.23
C LYS A 123 -10.26 7.93 -2.94
N ALA A 124 -10.94 8.80 -3.67
CA ALA A 124 -10.39 9.98 -4.32
C ALA A 124 -11.41 11.12 -4.32
N GLU A 125 -10.97 12.31 -4.69
CA GLU A 125 -11.81 13.51 -4.74
C GLU A 125 -11.62 14.21 -6.08
N ALA A 126 -12.70 14.62 -6.74
CA ALA A 126 -12.63 15.44 -7.94
C ALA A 126 -12.34 16.91 -7.61
N GLY A 127 -11.84 17.66 -8.60
CA GLY A 127 -11.61 19.10 -8.45
C GLY A 127 -12.86 19.92 -8.07
N SER A 128 -14.06 19.39 -8.35
CA SER A 128 -15.34 19.99 -7.95
C SER A 128 -15.68 19.79 -6.45
N GLY A 129 -14.94 18.93 -5.75
CA GLY A 129 -15.20 18.47 -4.38
C GLY A 129 -16.13 17.24 -4.28
N THR A 130 -16.52 16.64 -5.41
CA THR A 130 -17.21 15.33 -5.41
C THR A 130 -16.26 14.25 -4.89
N LYS A 131 -16.74 13.42 -3.96
CA LYS A 131 -15.96 12.32 -3.39
C LYS A 131 -16.35 11.00 -4.02
N PHE A 132 -15.34 10.22 -4.36
CA PHE A 132 -15.48 8.85 -4.85
C PHE A 132 -14.92 7.94 -3.77
N ASP A 133 -15.81 7.28 -3.05
CA ASP A 133 -15.49 6.28 -2.02
C ASP A 133 -15.67 4.87 -2.62
N ASP A 134 -15.20 3.85 -1.90
CA ASP A 134 -15.33 2.43 -2.27
C ASP A 134 -14.77 2.06 -3.66
N ILE A 135 -13.74 2.78 -4.11
CA ILE A 135 -13.02 2.49 -5.38
C ILE A 135 -12.29 1.15 -5.24
N ASP A 136 -12.61 0.20 -6.11
CA ASP A 136 -11.94 -1.11 -6.19
C ASP A 136 -10.89 -1.11 -7.31
N LEU A 137 -9.62 -1.27 -6.93
CA LEU A 137 -8.47 -1.34 -7.84
C LEU A 137 -7.87 -2.76 -7.91
N SER A 138 -8.54 -3.74 -7.30
CA SER A 138 -7.99 -5.10 -7.14
C SER A 138 -7.94 -5.92 -8.43
N SER A 139 -8.78 -5.59 -9.42
CA SER A 139 -8.80 -6.25 -10.73
C SER A 139 -7.61 -5.86 -11.61
N GLY A 140 -6.93 -4.75 -11.32
CA GLY A 140 -5.94 -4.16 -12.21
C GLY A 140 -6.56 -3.37 -13.37
N GLU A 141 -7.89 -3.27 -13.43
CA GLU A 141 -8.61 -2.47 -14.43
C GLU A 141 -8.68 -1.00 -13.99
N GLU A 142 -8.85 -0.11 -14.95
CA GLU A 142 -9.04 1.31 -14.69
C GLU A 142 -10.37 1.59 -13.99
N PHE A 143 -10.37 2.56 -13.08
CA PHE A 143 -11.59 3.12 -12.52
C PHE A 143 -12.03 4.28 -13.40
N THR A 144 -13.28 4.25 -13.86
CA THR A 144 -13.88 5.34 -14.65
C THR A 144 -15.26 5.67 -14.12
N GLU A 145 -15.50 6.94 -13.85
CA GLU A 145 -16.80 7.46 -13.42
C GLU A 145 -17.05 8.83 -14.04
N TYR A 146 -18.20 9.44 -13.75
CA TYR A 146 -18.53 10.80 -14.18
C TYR A 146 -18.80 11.72 -12.99
N ASP A 147 -18.10 12.86 -12.93
CA ASP A 147 -18.36 13.89 -11.93
C ASP A 147 -19.46 14.84 -12.44
N GLU A 148 -20.69 14.60 -12.03
CA GLU A 148 -21.86 15.43 -12.38
C GLU A 148 -21.69 16.90 -11.98
N LYS A 149 -20.95 17.18 -10.90
CA LYS A 149 -20.75 18.56 -10.43
C LYS A 149 -19.68 19.30 -11.23
N GLY A 150 -18.65 18.58 -11.65
CA GLY A 150 -17.58 19.08 -12.52
C GLY A 150 -17.91 19.02 -14.01
N GLU A 151 -18.99 18.31 -14.38
CA GLU A 151 -19.38 18.02 -15.77
C GLU A 151 -18.23 17.42 -16.59
N CYS A 152 -17.48 16.49 -15.99
CA CYS A 152 -16.31 15.87 -16.61
C CYS A 152 -16.16 14.39 -16.22
N PRO A 153 -15.55 13.56 -17.10
CA PRO A 153 -15.18 12.20 -16.73
C PRO A 153 -14.05 12.23 -15.70
N VAL A 154 -14.04 11.23 -14.83
CA VAL A 154 -12.97 11.00 -13.85
C VAL A 154 -12.38 9.61 -14.08
N MET A 155 -11.07 9.48 -13.92
CA MET A 155 -10.40 8.21 -14.16
C MET A 155 -9.17 8.01 -13.26
N ILE A 156 -8.94 6.75 -12.88
CA ILE A 156 -7.70 6.27 -12.28
C ILE A 156 -7.21 5.09 -13.13
N SER A 157 -6.03 5.21 -13.71
CA SER A 157 -5.41 4.14 -14.50
C SER A 157 -3.91 4.03 -14.22
N ASN A 158 -3.26 3.01 -14.80
CA ASN A 158 -1.81 2.80 -14.72
C ASN A 158 -1.21 2.84 -13.29
N PHE A 159 -1.99 2.45 -12.28
CA PHE A 159 -1.56 2.47 -10.89
C PHE A 159 -0.45 1.45 -10.64
N ARG A 160 0.59 1.90 -9.93
CA ARG A 160 1.83 1.15 -9.69
C ARG A 160 2.33 1.42 -8.30
N ALA A 161 2.99 0.42 -7.73
CA ALA A 161 3.64 0.52 -6.44
C ALA A 161 5.14 0.26 -6.55
N SER A 162 5.91 0.87 -5.66
CA SER A 162 7.33 0.61 -5.52
C SER A 162 7.76 0.66 -4.06
N PHE A 163 8.83 -0.06 -3.74
CA PHE A 163 9.45 -0.02 -2.42
C PHE A 163 10.80 0.69 -2.51
N SER A 164 11.09 1.56 -1.56
CA SER A 164 12.39 2.20 -1.41
C SER A 164 12.90 2.07 0.02
N VAL A 165 14.22 1.86 0.18
CA VAL A 165 14.83 1.71 1.51
C VAL A 165 15.13 3.08 2.10
N THR A 166 14.68 3.36 3.33
CA THR A 166 15.18 4.54 4.07
C THR A 166 16.51 4.19 4.74
N LYS A 167 17.49 5.09 4.61
CA LYS A 167 18.74 5.03 5.38
C LYS A 167 18.53 5.43 6.83
#